data_AF-A0A812SZV2-F1
#
_entry.id   AF-A0A812SZV2-F1
#
_cell.length_a   1.000
_cell.length_b   1.000
_cell.length_c   1.000
_cell.angle_alpha   90.00
_cell.angle_beta   90.00
_cell.angle_gamma   90.00
#
_symmetry.space_group_name_H-M   'P 1'
#
loop_
_entity.id
_entity.type
_entity.pdbx_description
1 polymer ?
#
loop_
_entity_poly.entity_id
_entity_poly.type
_entity_poly.pdbx_seq_one_letter_code
_entity_poly.pdbx_strand_id
1 'polypeptide(L)'
;MGQRFSSKRNMSSPAPKGDPMELKVQTVNGDVHPVSVESGNSLLELYEAVANVLDVDPWTLRLTAGTTFLDVATDGPSLEDLGIKEETELMALRCRGCFLENPGESRYNADYCCSVLQVRQAGWNTIEVEFSVRCDGSLGRLQTPNHSKLSFIDTTAGKKKSPKRFVRPESVRLEVDEDVDDGPSHKKGIMTFEGVPTDGVVWFVYGVSGYAPLSMDLSVGRE
;
A
#
# COMPACT_ATOMS: atom_id res chain seq x y z
N MET A 1 -37.34 -40.59 -18.44
CA MET A 1 -35.94 -40.49 -17.98
C MET A 1 -35.65 -39.02 -17.70
N GLY A 2 -35.28 -38.67 -16.49
CA GLY A 2 -34.97 -37.28 -16.10
C GLY A 2 -34.33 -37.28 -14.71
N GLN A 3 -33.03 -37.55 -14.66
CA GLN A 3 -32.25 -37.50 -13.42
C GLN A 3 -32.00 -36.04 -13.03
N ARG A 4 -32.51 -35.65 -11.86
CA ARG A 4 -32.14 -34.40 -11.18
C ARG A 4 -30.79 -34.61 -10.49
N PHE A 5 -29.74 -34.00 -11.02
CA PHE A 5 -28.48 -33.84 -10.31
C PHE A 5 -28.64 -32.77 -9.23
N SER A 6 -28.80 -33.19 -7.98
CA SER A 6 -28.70 -32.31 -6.82
C SER A 6 -27.23 -32.21 -6.44
N SER A 7 -26.57 -31.15 -6.91
CA SER A 7 -25.19 -30.84 -6.58
C SER A 7 -25.15 -30.29 -5.15
N LYS A 8 -24.78 -31.14 -4.18
CA LYS A 8 -24.45 -30.71 -2.82
C LYS A 8 -23.15 -29.91 -2.89
N ARG A 9 -23.26 -28.58 -2.76
CA ARG A 9 -22.12 -27.72 -2.44
C ARG A 9 -21.56 -28.17 -1.10
N ASN A 10 -20.36 -28.75 -1.11
CA ASN A 10 -19.54 -28.88 0.08
C ASN A 10 -19.27 -27.47 0.59
N MET A 11 -19.97 -27.07 1.67
CA MET A 11 -19.54 -25.94 2.46
C MET A 11 -18.34 -26.43 3.28
N SER A 12 -17.14 -26.04 2.86
CA SER A 12 -15.96 -26.15 3.71
C SER A 12 -16.24 -25.34 4.97
N SER A 13 -16.34 -26.01 6.11
CA SER A 13 -16.35 -25.34 7.41
C SER A 13 -15.13 -24.43 7.49
N PRO A 14 -15.26 -23.17 7.95
CA PRO A 14 -14.09 -22.36 8.24
C PRO A 14 -13.21 -23.11 9.25
N ALA A 15 -11.88 -23.00 9.09
CA ALA A 15 -10.91 -23.59 10.00
C ALA A 15 -11.26 -23.22 11.46
N PRO A 16 -11.00 -24.11 12.44
CA PRO A 16 -11.25 -23.79 13.84
C PRO A 16 -10.44 -22.54 14.19
N LYS A 17 -11.16 -21.46 14.45
CA LYS A 17 -10.65 -20.23 15.04
C LYS A 17 -10.21 -20.55 16.46
N GLY A 18 -8.99 -20.14 16.83
CA GLY A 18 -8.39 -20.45 18.14
C GLY A 18 -9.18 -19.86 19.31
N ASP A 19 -8.68 -20.05 20.53
CA ASP A 19 -9.38 -19.57 21.74
C ASP A 19 -9.41 -18.03 21.77
N PRO A 20 -10.55 -17.41 22.13
CA PRO A 20 -10.64 -15.96 22.26
C PRO A 20 -9.78 -15.49 23.43
N MET A 21 -9.07 -14.38 23.22
CA MET A 21 -8.22 -13.73 24.22
C MET A 21 -8.38 -12.21 24.20
N GLU A 22 -8.23 -11.60 25.38
CA GLU A 22 -8.31 -10.15 25.57
C GLU A 22 -6.91 -9.58 25.84
N LEU A 23 -6.34 -8.92 24.84
CA LEU A 23 -5.01 -8.32 24.93
C LEU A 23 -5.10 -6.89 25.46
N LYS A 24 -4.07 -6.46 26.19
CA LYS A 24 -3.89 -5.07 26.61
C LYS A 24 -2.90 -4.39 25.68
N VAL A 25 -3.36 -3.36 24.99
CA VAL A 25 -2.53 -2.53 24.13
C VAL A 25 -2.33 -1.17 24.79
N GLN A 26 -1.07 -0.84 25.09
CA GLN A 26 -0.68 0.45 25.63
C GLN A 26 -0.17 1.37 24.53
N THR A 27 -0.61 2.62 24.50
CA THR A 27 -0.04 3.65 23.61
C THR A 27 1.16 4.33 24.28
N VAL A 28 1.96 5.06 23.50
CA VAL A 28 3.12 5.83 24.01
C VAL A 28 2.73 6.84 25.10
N ASN A 29 1.49 7.34 25.07
CA ASN A 29 0.97 8.28 26.06
C ASN A 29 0.59 7.61 27.39
N GLY A 30 0.64 6.27 27.46
CA GLY A 30 0.31 5.48 28.63
C GLY A 30 -1.13 4.96 28.65
N ASP A 31 -1.98 5.37 27.70
CA ASP A 31 -3.36 4.90 27.59
C ASP A 31 -3.40 3.40 27.27
N VAL A 32 -4.28 2.66 27.95
CA VAL A 32 -4.43 1.21 27.79
C VAL A 32 -5.79 0.89 27.20
N HIS A 33 -5.79 0.11 26.13
CA HIS A 33 -6.97 -0.27 25.37
C HIS A 33 -7.10 -1.81 25.35
N PRO A 34 -8.27 -2.37 25.72
CA PRO A 34 -8.53 -3.79 25.55
C PRO A 34 -8.80 -4.12 24.08
N VAL A 35 -8.22 -5.21 23.59
CA VAL A 35 -8.38 -5.68 22.21
C VAL A 35 -8.72 -7.18 22.23
N SER A 36 -9.87 -7.53 21.66
CA SER A 36 -10.36 -8.91 21.61
C SER A 36 -9.99 -9.55 20.27
N VAL A 37 -9.26 -10.66 20.31
CA VAL A 37 -8.80 -11.45 19.15
C VAL A 37 -8.84 -12.95 19.49
N GLU A 38 -8.65 -13.81 18.51
CA GLU A 38 -8.53 -15.26 18.68
C GLU A 38 -7.06 -15.69 18.58
N SER A 39 -6.62 -16.70 19.35
CA SER A 39 -5.21 -17.16 19.35
C SER A 39 -4.71 -17.63 17.99
N GLY A 40 -5.64 -18.15 17.18
CA GLY A 40 -5.39 -18.60 15.81
C GLY A 40 -5.36 -17.48 14.77
N ASN A 41 -5.61 -16.22 15.16
CA ASN A 41 -5.52 -15.10 14.25
C ASN A 41 -4.09 -14.88 13.75
N SER A 42 -3.97 -14.20 12.62
CA SER A 42 -2.70 -13.70 12.09
C SER A 42 -2.31 -12.38 12.75
N LEU A 43 -1.04 -11.97 12.59
CA LEU A 43 -0.62 -10.61 12.95
C LEU A 43 -1.41 -9.54 12.20
N LEU A 44 -1.80 -9.76 10.95
CA LEU A 44 -2.57 -8.78 10.19
C LEU A 44 -3.91 -8.49 10.87
N GLU A 45 -4.63 -9.54 11.28
CA GLU A 45 -5.90 -9.43 12.00
C GLU A 45 -5.72 -8.74 13.37
N LEU A 46 -4.61 -9.00 14.07
CA LEU A 46 -4.28 -8.26 15.29
C LEU A 46 -4.09 -6.76 15.01
N TYR A 47 -3.29 -6.40 13.99
CA TYR A 47 -3.07 -5.02 13.62
C TYR A 47 -4.39 -4.31 13.25
N GLU A 48 -5.27 -4.97 12.51
CA GLU A 48 -6.61 -4.47 12.20
C GLU A 48 -7.45 -4.26 13.46
N ALA A 49 -7.45 -5.22 14.39
CA ALA A 49 -8.17 -5.11 15.65
C ALA A 49 -7.67 -3.93 16.50
N VAL A 50 -6.35 -3.75 16.61
CA VAL A 50 -5.75 -2.62 17.32
C VAL A 50 -6.07 -1.29 16.62
N ALA A 51 -5.94 -1.25 15.30
CA ALA A 51 -6.22 -0.07 14.50
C ALA A 51 -7.66 0.43 14.66
N ASN A 52 -8.62 -0.50 14.67
CA ASN A 52 -10.03 -0.20 14.92
C ASN A 52 -10.27 0.40 16.30
N VAL A 53 -9.60 -0.10 17.34
CA VAL A 53 -9.75 0.42 18.71
C VAL A 53 -9.10 1.80 18.87
N LEU A 54 -8.03 2.07 18.12
CA LEU A 54 -7.31 3.35 18.16
C LEU A 54 -7.80 4.37 17.12
N ASP A 55 -8.77 4.01 16.28
CA ASP A 55 -9.29 4.84 15.17
C ASP A 55 -8.18 5.37 14.23
N VAL A 56 -7.32 4.45 13.78
CA VAL A 56 -6.24 4.74 12.83
C VAL A 56 -6.17 3.68 11.74
N ASP A 57 -5.41 3.96 10.68
CA ASP A 57 -5.14 2.96 9.65
C ASP A 57 -4.11 1.92 10.14
N PRO A 58 -4.30 0.61 9.89
CA PRO A 58 -3.44 -0.44 10.43
C PRO A 58 -1.99 -0.35 9.96
N TRP A 59 -1.73 0.08 8.72
CA TRP A 59 -0.37 0.27 8.20
C TRP A 59 0.35 1.51 8.77
N THR A 60 -0.34 2.32 9.58
CA THR A 60 0.25 3.42 10.34
C THR A 60 0.62 3.01 11.76
N LEU A 61 0.47 1.74 12.12
CA LEU A 61 0.85 1.21 13.43
C LEU A 61 2.15 0.43 13.36
N ARG A 62 2.84 0.41 14.50
CA ARG A 62 3.86 -0.58 14.84
C ARG A 62 3.55 -1.14 16.22
N LEU A 63 3.45 -2.46 16.30
CA LEU A 63 3.22 -3.17 17.54
C LEU A 63 4.53 -3.77 18.04
N THR A 64 4.74 -3.68 19.35
CA THR A 64 5.83 -4.37 20.04
C THR A 64 5.31 -5.24 21.16
N ALA A 65 5.89 -6.42 21.31
CA ALA A 65 5.73 -7.27 22.49
C ALA A 65 7.04 -7.23 23.28
N GLY A 66 7.04 -6.54 24.43
CA GLY A 66 8.28 -6.20 25.15
C GLY A 66 9.23 -5.38 24.28
N THR A 67 10.40 -5.94 23.94
CA THR A 67 11.43 -5.27 23.11
C THR A 67 11.40 -5.67 21.63
N THR A 68 10.48 -6.54 21.24
CA THR A 68 10.44 -7.12 19.89
C THR A 68 9.37 -6.44 19.05
N PHE A 69 9.75 -5.97 17.85
CA PHE A 69 8.80 -5.48 16.86
C PHE A 69 8.09 -6.64 16.16
N LEU A 70 6.77 -6.51 16.01
CA LEU A 70 5.95 -7.48 15.29
C LEU A 70 5.83 -7.02 13.83
N ASP A 71 6.61 -7.61 12.94
CA ASP A 71 6.54 -7.31 11.50
C ASP A 71 5.44 -8.14 10.82
N VAL A 72 4.56 -7.44 10.11
CA VAL A 72 3.45 -8.07 9.38
C VAL A 72 3.98 -8.67 8.08
N ALA A 73 3.89 -10.00 7.97
CA ALA A 73 4.02 -10.72 6.72
C ALA A 73 2.63 -11.19 6.26
N THR A 74 2.36 -11.17 4.96
CA THR A 74 1.07 -11.61 4.36
C THR A 74 0.74 -13.07 4.64
N ASP A 75 1.75 -13.93 4.83
CA ASP A 75 1.62 -15.34 5.21
C ASP A 75 2.39 -15.61 6.50
N GLY A 76 1.90 -15.04 7.60
CA GLY A 76 2.54 -15.13 8.92
C GLY A 76 2.05 -16.29 9.78
N PRO A 77 2.85 -16.71 10.78
CA PRO A 77 2.40 -17.62 11.83
C PRO A 77 1.22 -17.02 12.62
N SER A 78 0.48 -17.89 13.33
CA SER A 78 -0.61 -17.45 14.21
C SER A 78 -0.08 -16.67 15.43
N LEU A 79 -0.96 -15.97 16.15
CA LEU A 79 -0.59 -15.28 17.39
C LEU A 79 -0.05 -16.28 18.44
N GLU A 80 -0.64 -17.47 18.55
CA GLU A 80 -0.14 -18.52 19.46
C GLU A 80 1.26 -19.01 19.09
N ASP A 81 1.55 -19.18 17.80
CA ASP A 81 2.87 -19.60 17.29
C ASP A 81 3.94 -18.54 17.58
N LEU A 82 3.53 -17.27 17.62
CA LEU A 82 4.38 -16.13 18.01
C LEU A 82 4.54 -16.00 19.53
N GLY A 83 3.85 -16.84 20.31
CA GLY A 83 3.85 -16.78 21.77
C GLY A 83 3.06 -15.61 22.33
N ILE A 84 2.21 -14.96 21.53
CA ILE A 84 1.30 -13.91 21.98
C ILE A 84 0.12 -14.56 22.67
N LYS A 85 -0.09 -14.17 23.93
CA LYS A 85 -1.10 -14.69 24.86
C LYS A 85 -1.80 -13.55 25.59
N GLU A 86 -2.87 -13.84 26.32
CA GLU A 86 -3.66 -12.86 27.08
C GLU A 86 -2.79 -11.99 28.02
N GLU A 87 -1.77 -12.57 28.66
CA GLU A 87 -0.82 -11.85 29.52
C GLU A 87 0.21 -10.99 28.77
N THR A 88 0.21 -11.01 27.44
CA THR A 88 1.19 -10.27 26.63
C THR A 88 0.83 -8.79 26.60
N GLU A 89 1.70 -7.98 27.18
CA GLU A 89 1.60 -6.52 27.07
C GLU A 89 2.11 -6.08 25.69
N LEU A 90 1.20 -5.50 24.91
CA LEU A 90 1.52 -4.92 23.62
C LEU A 90 1.65 -3.41 23.75
N MET A 91 2.63 -2.83 23.07
CA MET A 91 2.72 -1.39 22.90
C MET A 91 2.43 -1.03 21.44
N ALA A 92 1.55 -0.05 21.23
CA ALA A 92 1.20 0.49 19.93
C ALA A 92 1.87 1.86 19.72
N LEU A 93 2.66 1.92 18.66
CA LEU A 93 3.35 3.11 18.18
C LEU A 93 2.64 3.56 16.91
N ARG A 94 2.17 4.81 16.89
CA ARG A 94 1.67 5.43 15.65
C ARG A 94 2.84 5.95 14.85
N CYS A 95 2.98 5.48 13.62
CA CYS A 95 3.95 5.94 12.64
C CYS A 95 3.24 6.72 11.53
N ARG A 96 3.89 7.76 11.01
CA ARG A 96 3.43 8.36 9.75
C ARG A 96 3.77 7.42 8.60
N GLY A 97 2.79 7.14 7.75
CA GLY A 97 3.05 6.52 6.44
C GLY A 97 3.86 7.48 5.56
N CYS A 98 4.42 6.97 4.45
CA CYS A 98 5.14 7.86 3.55
C CYS A 98 4.21 8.93 2.95
N PHE A 99 4.65 10.18 2.97
CA PHE A 99 3.93 11.31 2.39
C PHE A 99 4.89 12.31 1.74
N LEU A 100 4.77 12.53 0.44
CA LEU A 100 5.57 13.49 -0.32
C LEU A 100 4.65 14.49 -1.02
N GLU A 101 4.96 15.78 -0.91
CA GLU A 101 4.29 16.84 -1.67
C GLU A 101 5.20 17.34 -2.78
N ASN A 102 4.63 17.48 -3.97
CA ASN A 102 5.28 18.00 -5.17
C ASN A 102 6.69 17.42 -5.43
N PRO A 103 6.87 16.07 -5.44
CA PRO A 103 8.19 15.46 -5.58
C PRO A 103 8.88 15.78 -6.92
N GLY A 104 8.12 16.22 -7.92
CA GLY A 104 8.65 16.74 -9.18
C GLY A 104 7.87 16.27 -10.39
N GLU A 105 8.55 16.18 -11.53
CA GLU A 105 7.94 15.91 -12.83
C GLU A 105 8.59 14.71 -13.52
N SER A 106 7.77 13.82 -14.06
CA SER A 106 8.18 12.89 -15.12
C SER A 106 7.99 13.63 -16.45
N ARG A 107 9.09 13.91 -17.16
CA ARG A 107 9.11 14.84 -18.30
C ARG A 107 9.41 14.12 -19.62
N TYR A 108 8.58 14.34 -20.64
CA TYR A 108 8.88 13.94 -22.02
C TYR A 108 9.62 15.08 -22.75
N ASN A 109 9.12 16.31 -22.67
CA ASN A 109 9.78 17.52 -23.15
C ASN A 109 9.27 18.77 -22.36
N ALA A 110 9.47 19.99 -22.87
CA ALA A 110 9.03 21.20 -22.19
C ALA A 110 7.50 21.29 -22.04
N ASP A 111 6.78 20.83 -23.07
CA ASP A 111 5.32 20.98 -23.21
C ASP A 111 4.55 19.72 -22.79
N TYR A 112 5.24 18.59 -22.58
CA TYR A 112 4.69 17.30 -22.18
C TYR A 112 5.36 16.85 -20.88
N CYS A 113 4.76 17.20 -19.75
CA CYS A 113 5.20 16.73 -18.45
C CYS A 113 4.02 16.26 -17.59
N CYS A 114 4.29 15.22 -16.82
CA CYS A 114 3.41 14.75 -15.75
C CYS A 114 4.01 15.23 -14.43
N SER A 115 3.34 16.19 -13.80
CA SER A 115 3.63 16.62 -12.44
C SER A 115 3.08 15.60 -11.47
N VAL A 116 3.92 15.08 -10.59
CA VAL A 116 3.47 14.33 -9.42
C VAL A 116 3.22 15.35 -8.32
N LEU A 117 1.96 15.45 -7.91
CA LEU A 117 1.48 16.43 -6.93
C LEU A 117 1.64 15.92 -5.51
N GLN A 118 1.34 14.63 -5.31
CA GLN A 118 1.40 13.99 -4.01
C GLN A 118 1.71 12.50 -4.15
N VAL A 119 2.47 11.96 -3.21
CA VAL A 119 2.61 10.51 -3.01
C VAL A 119 2.25 10.20 -1.58
N ARG A 120 1.33 9.25 -1.35
CA ARG A 120 0.94 8.85 -0.01
C ARG A 120 0.79 7.34 0.14
N GLN A 121 1.12 6.81 1.31
CA GLN A 121 0.84 5.43 1.65
C GLN A 121 -0.68 5.23 1.81
N ALA A 122 -1.20 4.16 1.20
CA ALA A 122 -2.62 3.80 1.25
C ALA A 122 -2.84 2.34 1.69
N GLY A 123 -1.79 1.65 2.13
CA GLY A 123 -1.83 0.26 2.56
C GLY A 123 -0.44 -0.23 2.99
N TRP A 124 -0.33 -1.50 3.36
CA TRP A 124 0.93 -2.13 3.80
C TRP A 124 2.03 -2.07 2.73
N ASN A 125 1.67 -2.35 1.48
CA ASN A 125 2.55 -2.32 0.31
C ASN A 125 1.89 -1.55 -0.84
N THR A 126 1.17 -0.50 -0.49
CA THR A 126 0.33 0.26 -1.43
C THR A 126 0.64 1.74 -1.31
N ILE A 127 0.91 2.39 -2.44
CA ILE A 127 1.02 3.84 -2.52
C ILE A 127 0.05 4.40 -3.54
N GLU A 128 -0.41 5.61 -3.28
CA GLU A 128 -1.18 6.43 -4.20
C GLU A 128 -0.33 7.58 -4.69
N VAL A 129 -0.38 7.83 -6.00
CA VAL A 129 0.31 8.92 -6.69
C VAL A 129 -0.75 9.84 -7.28
N GLU A 130 -0.92 11.02 -6.71
CA GLU A 130 -1.70 12.10 -7.32
C GLU A 130 -0.86 12.78 -8.39
N PHE A 131 -1.44 12.94 -9.58
CA PHE A 131 -0.73 13.47 -10.74
C PHE A 131 -1.56 14.47 -11.54
N SER A 132 -0.87 15.29 -12.31
CA SER A 132 -1.44 16.19 -13.31
C SER A 132 -0.53 16.23 -14.52
N VAL A 133 -1.07 15.88 -15.69
CA VAL A 133 -0.36 15.94 -16.97
C VAL A 133 -1.04 16.95 -17.88
N ARG A 134 -0.26 17.86 -18.46
CA ARG A 134 -0.74 18.83 -19.45
C ARG A 134 0.09 18.74 -20.72
N CYS A 135 -0.55 18.95 -21.86
CA CYS A 135 0.14 19.13 -23.12
C CYS A 135 -0.55 20.15 -24.03
N ASP A 136 0.16 20.57 -25.08
CA ASP A 136 -0.32 21.50 -26.10
C ASP A 136 -1.05 20.82 -27.28
N GLY A 137 -1.06 19.48 -27.33
CA GLY A 137 -1.68 18.68 -28.38
C GLY A 137 -0.82 18.44 -29.63
N SER A 138 0.39 19.00 -29.71
CA SER A 138 1.28 18.90 -30.89
C SER A 138 1.73 17.46 -31.25
N LEU A 139 1.68 16.54 -30.30
CA LEU A 139 1.98 15.10 -30.42
C LEU A 139 0.73 14.22 -30.32
N GLY A 140 -0.46 14.82 -30.44
CA GLY A 140 -1.75 14.15 -30.27
C GLY A 140 -2.10 13.86 -28.81
N ARG A 141 -2.95 12.83 -28.63
CA ARG A 141 -3.57 12.46 -27.36
C ARG A 141 -2.57 12.17 -26.23
N LEU A 142 -2.99 12.45 -25.01
CA LEU A 142 -2.22 12.11 -23.81
C LEU A 142 -2.19 10.60 -23.58
N GLN A 143 -1.00 10.08 -23.27
CA GLN A 143 -0.81 8.66 -22.94
C GLN A 143 -1.71 8.23 -21.78
N THR A 144 -2.13 6.96 -21.76
CA THR A 144 -3.01 6.44 -20.70
C THR A 144 -2.23 6.26 -19.38
N PRO A 145 -2.74 6.79 -18.24
CA PRO A 145 -2.05 6.65 -16.94
C PRO A 145 -1.83 5.20 -16.50
N ASN A 146 -2.70 4.26 -16.88
CA ASN A 146 -2.55 2.82 -16.57
C ASN A 146 -1.26 2.19 -17.16
N HIS A 147 -0.60 2.86 -18.11
CA HIS A 147 0.67 2.40 -18.65
C HIS A 147 1.89 2.89 -17.87
N SER A 148 1.69 3.81 -16.93
CA SER A 148 2.74 4.31 -16.03
C SER A 148 3.38 3.18 -15.25
N LYS A 149 4.59 3.45 -14.74
CA LYS A 149 5.40 2.44 -14.04
C LYS A 149 5.95 3.04 -12.77
N LEU A 150 5.91 2.26 -11.70
CA LEU A 150 6.72 2.49 -10.52
C LEU A 150 7.78 1.40 -10.45
N SER A 151 9.05 1.79 -10.37
CA SER A 151 10.17 0.87 -10.27
C SER A 151 10.91 1.04 -8.95
N PHE A 152 11.47 -0.04 -8.41
CA PHE A 152 12.20 -0.04 -7.14
C PHE A 152 13.22 -1.18 -7.09
N ILE A 153 14.14 -1.10 -6.14
CA ILE A 153 15.10 -2.17 -5.86
C ILE A 153 14.45 -3.15 -4.89
N ASP A 154 14.34 -4.41 -5.29
CA ASP A 154 13.78 -5.45 -4.41
C ASP A 154 14.83 -5.96 -3.41
N THR A 155 14.85 -5.39 -2.21
CA THR A 155 15.77 -5.77 -1.14
C THR A 155 15.40 -7.10 -0.46
N THR A 156 14.20 -7.63 -0.70
CA THR A 156 13.74 -8.90 -0.08
C THR A 156 14.44 -10.13 -0.67
N ALA A 157 15.04 -10.01 -1.86
CA ALA A 157 15.59 -11.14 -2.59
C ALA A 157 16.91 -11.71 -2.04
N GLY A 158 17.49 -11.16 -0.97
CA GLY A 158 18.68 -11.71 -0.27
C GLY A 158 19.95 -11.89 -1.12
N LYS A 159 19.94 -11.46 -2.39
CA LYS A 159 21.02 -11.67 -3.37
C LYS A 159 21.86 -10.40 -3.49
N LYS A 160 23.18 -10.58 -3.66
CA LYS A 160 24.21 -9.53 -3.89
C LYS A 160 23.89 -8.49 -4.99
N LYS A 161 22.84 -8.70 -5.80
CA LYS A 161 22.25 -7.75 -6.73
C LYS A 161 20.73 -7.90 -6.67
N SER A 162 20.07 -7.06 -5.89
CA SER A 162 18.61 -6.94 -5.87
C SER A 162 18.09 -6.58 -7.26
N PRO A 163 17.18 -7.37 -7.86
CA PRO A 163 16.64 -7.04 -9.17
C PRO A 163 15.80 -5.76 -9.08
N LYS A 164 15.89 -4.92 -10.13
CA LYS A 164 14.96 -3.80 -10.30
C LYS A 164 13.60 -4.39 -10.69
N ARG A 165 12.61 -4.25 -9.80
CA ARG A 165 11.21 -4.62 -10.07
C ARG A 165 10.46 -3.39 -10.56
N PHE A 166 9.42 -3.62 -11.35
CA PHE A 166 8.44 -2.58 -11.66
C PHE A 166 7.02 -3.13 -11.58
N VAL A 167 6.09 -2.24 -11.28
CA VAL A 167 4.65 -2.50 -11.29
C VAL A 167 3.93 -1.42 -12.09
N ARG A 168 2.70 -1.73 -12.52
CA ARG A 168 1.76 -0.78 -13.11
C ARG A 168 0.73 -0.37 -12.05
N PRO A 169 0.00 0.73 -12.25
CA PRO A 169 -1.15 1.03 -11.40
C PRO A 169 -2.14 -0.12 -11.44
N GLU A 170 -2.58 -0.55 -10.26
CA GLU A 170 -3.70 -1.48 -10.12
C GLU A 170 -5.01 -0.77 -10.49
N SER A 171 -5.15 0.49 -10.08
CA SER A 171 -6.28 1.32 -10.44
C SER A 171 -5.86 2.76 -10.76
N VAL A 172 -6.72 3.45 -11.53
CA VAL A 172 -6.58 4.85 -11.88
C VAL A 172 -7.94 5.52 -11.73
N ARG A 173 -8.00 6.59 -10.96
CA ARG A 173 -9.19 7.43 -10.81
C ARG A 173 -8.90 8.81 -11.35
N LEU A 174 -9.56 9.19 -12.45
CA LEU A 174 -9.42 10.51 -13.05
C LEU A 174 -10.42 11.49 -12.45
N GLU A 175 -9.92 12.66 -12.09
CA GLU A 175 -10.70 13.84 -11.70
C GLU A 175 -10.90 14.77 -12.91
N VAL A 176 -9.92 14.81 -13.82
CA VAL A 176 -9.96 15.53 -15.09
C VAL A 176 -9.49 14.56 -16.17
N ASP A 177 -10.26 14.49 -17.26
CA ASP A 177 -9.94 13.68 -18.45
C ASP A 177 -10.32 14.46 -19.72
N GLU A 178 -9.55 15.50 -19.98
CA GLU A 178 -9.67 16.32 -21.18
C GLU A 178 -8.64 15.82 -22.20
N ASP A 179 -9.09 14.94 -23.10
CA ASP A 179 -8.25 14.38 -24.16
C ASP A 179 -8.78 14.85 -25.52
N VAL A 180 -8.08 15.83 -26.10
CA VAL A 180 -8.45 16.47 -27.36
C VAL A 180 -7.45 16.06 -28.43
N ASP A 181 -7.94 15.65 -29.60
CA ASP A 181 -7.09 15.20 -30.72
C ASP A 181 -6.15 16.30 -31.21
N ASP A 182 -6.66 17.53 -31.32
CA ASP A 182 -5.96 18.71 -31.83
C ASP A 182 -6.17 19.91 -30.89
N GLY A 183 -5.55 19.86 -29.71
CA GLY A 183 -5.61 20.96 -28.74
C GLY A 183 -5.01 20.63 -27.38
N PRO A 184 -5.02 21.61 -26.46
CA PRO A 184 -4.52 21.41 -25.11
C PRO A 184 -5.31 20.29 -24.44
N SER A 185 -4.58 19.34 -23.86
CA SER A 185 -5.15 18.21 -23.15
C SER A 185 -4.66 18.20 -21.70
N HIS A 186 -5.52 17.76 -20.79
CA HIS A 186 -5.24 17.70 -19.35
C HIS A 186 -5.82 16.42 -18.76
N LYS A 187 -4.98 15.62 -18.12
CA LYS A 187 -5.45 14.54 -17.24
C LYS A 187 -4.96 14.80 -15.81
N LYS A 188 -5.87 14.69 -14.85
CA LYS A 188 -5.55 14.79 -13.40
C LYS A 188 -6.22 13.64 -12.69
N GLY A 189 -5.54 13.04 -11.72
CA GLY A 189 -6.15 11.97 -10.94
C GLY A 189 -5.19 11.31 -9.98
N ILE A 190 -5.57 10.12 -9.53
CA ILE A 190 -4.83 9.29 -8.60
C ILE A 190 -4.56 7.94 -9.25
N MET A 191 -3.31 7.48 -9.16
CA MET A 191 -2.90 6.13 -9.51
C MET A 191 -2.56 5.35 -8.24
N THR A 192 -3.16 4.17 -8.07
CA THR A 192 -2.87 3.29 -6.94
C THR A 192 -1.95 2.16 -7.39
N PHE A 193 -0.80 2.00 -6.73
CA PHE A 193 0.17 0.96 -7.00
C PHE A 193 0.25 0.00 -5.82
N GLU A 194 0.13 -1.30 -6.07
CA GLU A 194 0.24 -2.36 -5.07
C GLU A 194 1.54 -3.16 -5.23
N GLY A 195 1.95 -3.83 -4.16
CA GLY A 195 3.18 -4.63 -4.12
C GLY A 195 4.45 -3.79 -4.26
N VAL A 196 4.42 -2.56 -3.74
CA VAL A 196 5.50 -1.59 -3.78
C VAL A 196 6.05 -1.33 -2.37
N PRO A 197 7.34 -0.98 -2.24
CA PRO A 197 7.86 -0.53 -0.95
C PRO A 197 7.20 0.79 -0.56
N THR A 198 6.97 0.96 0.74
CA THR A 198 6.47 2.22 1.32
C THR A 198 7.60 3.05 1.93
N ASP A 199 8.85 2.61 1.76
CA ASP A 199 10.09 3.23 2.25
C ASP A 199 11.19 3.17 1.18
N GLY A 200 12.14 4.10 1.25
CA GLY A 200 13.29 4.16 0.35
C GLY A 200 12.97 4.73 -1.03
N VAL A 201 13.89 4.51 -1.98
CA VAL A 201 13.84 5.16 -3.30
C VAL A 201 13.03 4.37 -4.31
N VAL A 202 12.09 5.06 -4.96
CA VAL A 202 11.30 4.56 -6.09
C VAL A 202 11.45 5.48 -7.31
N TRP A 203 11.24 4.95 -8.50
CA TRP A 203 11.26 5.70 -9.76
C TRP A 203 9.92 5.61 -10.46
N PHE A 204 9.28 6.76 -10.65
CA PHE A 204 8.03 6.89 -11.36
C PHE A 204 8.26 7.31 -12.82
N VAL A 205 7.57 6.67 -13.75
CA VAL A 205 7.53 7.05 -15.17
C VAL A 205 6.09 7.10 -15.62
N TYR A 206 5.67 8.23 -16.19
CA TYR A 206 4.32 8.37 -16.74
C TYR A 206 4.20 7.69 -18.12
N GLY A 207 3.09 6.99 -18.33
CA GLY A 207 2.74 6.40 -19.63
C GLY A 207 3.62 5.24 -20.08
N VAL A 208 3.50 4.88 -21.36
CA VAL A 208 4.16 3.74 -22.00
C VAL A 208 5.67 3.95 -22.14
N SER A 209 6.07 5.13 -22.66
CA SER A 209 7.46 5.45 -23.01
C SER A 209 7.72 6.95 -23.22
N GLY A 210 9.00 7.32 -23.28
CA GLY A 210 9.51 8.65 -23.64
C GLY A 210 9.63 9.63 -22.47
N TYR A 211 8.81 9.46 -21.43
CA TYR A 211 8.94 10.22 -20.20
C TYR A 211 10.19 9.80 -19.40
N ALA A 212 10.92 10.79 -18.90
CA ALA A 212 12.06 10.59 -18.01
C ALA A 212 11.60 10.10 -16.61
N PRO A 213 12.37 9.23 -15.96
CA PRO A 213 12.04 8.76 -14.62
C PRO A 213 12.21 9.86 -13.58
N LEU A 214 11.18 10.04 -12.75
CA LEU A 214 11.20 10.85 -11.54
C LEU A 214 11.65 9.97 -10.37
N SER A 215 12.77 10.32 -9.74
CA SER A 215 13.24 9.65 -8.51
C SER A 215 12.52 10.25 -7.30
N MET A 216 11.95 9.41 -6.44
CA MET A 216 11.23 9.82 -5.24
C MET A 216 11.77 9.02 -4.04
N ASP A 217 12.13 9.71 -2.97
CA ASP A 217 12.59 9.09 -1.72
C ASP A 217 11.45 9.07 -0.70
N LEU A 218 10.84 7.89 -0.52
CA LEU A 218 9.69 7.69 0.37
C LEU A 218 10.08 7.78 1.87
N SER A 219 11.37 7.73 2.19
CA SER A 219 11.86 7.86 3.57
C SER A 219 11.82 9.30 4.07
N VAL A 220 11.90 10.30 3.17
CA VAL A 220 11.87 11.73 3.54
C VAL A 220 10.49 12.17 4.06
N GLY A 221 9.43 11.48 3.61
CA GLY A 221 8.05 11.78 3.96
C GLY A 221 7.56 11.20 5.28
N ARG A 222 8.48 10.74 6.16
CA ARG A 222 8.17 10.07 7.43
C ARG A 222 8.70 10.94 8.56
N GLU A 223 7.80 11.49 9.38
CA GLU A 223 8.11 12.21 10.63
C GLU A 223 7.37 11.59 11.82
#